data_AF-A0A924IHA4-F1
#
_entry.id   AF-A0A924IHA4-F1
#
_cell.length_a   1.000
_cell.length_b   1.000
_cell.length_c   1.000
_cell.angle_alpha   90.00
_cell.angle_beta   90.00
_cell.angle_gamma   90.00
#
_symmetry.space_group_name_H-M   'P 1'
#
loop_
_entity.id
_entity.type
_entity.pdbx_description
1 polymer ?
#
loop_
_entity_poly.entity_id
_entity_poly.type
_entity_poly.pdbx_seq_one_letter_code
_entity_poly.pdbx_strand_id
1 'polypeptide(L)'
;MNAIEHRLTKWLYRMFIDSPQAHAVLLRMYLGGEEFHQRFPWFDQTELVADTELRLLMQQHFADEQNHGKYFRLALTFKNEPITAPPLEMDALVQLAAGFWDAGILVGDVIEDLTGPTLFTNKQNLFVQLAFKDLSEKRAIHEFHIWRDLAKYKDPETYAILKRVVEDEDWHVQIFDHQVHKMMADPVDGPALRKVYTKLVKVAKRINRNSSTKFLSHVLDRDMLIAKPWEKRALRLLIGLLKIGTGVLPMESARRLIGLQAAVYDLPVVATAHA
;
A
#
# COMPACT_ATOMS: atom_id res chain seq x y z
N MET A 1 6.86 -12.91 -7.96
CA MET A 1 7.54 -13.39 -6.74
C MET A 1 8.09 -14.79 -7.00
N ASN A 2 9.27 -15.13 -6.50
CA ASN A 2 9.84 -16.47 -6.70
C ASN A 2 9.30 -17.48 -5.67
N ALA A 3 9.57 -18.78 -5.87
CA ALA A 3 9.06 -19.85 -5.00
C ALA A 3 9.55 -19.75 -3.54
N ILE A 4 10.75 -19.22 -3.30
CA ILE A 4 11.32 -19.05 -1.96
C ILE A 4 10.59 -17.92 -1.23
N GLU A 5 10.46 -16.77 -1.89
CA GLU A 5 9.71 -15.62 -1.38
C GLU A 5 8.26 -16.03 -1.04
N HIS A 6 7.59 -16.78 -1.91
CA HIS A 6 6.23 -17.29 -1.65
C HIS A 6 6.15 -18.16 -0.38
N ARG A 7 7.09 -19.11 -0.23
CA ARG A 7 7.14 -19.98 0.95
C ARG A 7 7.40 -19.20 2.24
N LEU A 8 8.30 -18.21 2.19
CA LEU A 8 8.60 -17.33 3.32
C LEU A 8 7.39 -16.49 3.71
N THR A 9 6.71 -15.86 2.74
CA THR A 9 5.49 -15.07 3.00
C THR A 9 4.40 -15.94 3.60
N LYS A 10 4.18 -17.16 3.08
CA LYS A 10 3.22 -18.11 3.66
C LYS A 10 3.56 -18.51 5.10
N TRP A 11 4.83 -18.73 5.41
CA TRP A 11 5.28 -19.02 6.77
C TRP A 11 5.05 -17.83 7.72
N LEU A 12 5.36 -16.60 7.27
CA LEU A 12 5.11 -15.38 8.03
C LEU A 12 3.63 -15.16 8.33
N TYR A 13 2.77 -15.22 7.31
CA TYR A 13 1.33 -15.04 7.48
C TYR A 13 0.72 -16.07 8.42
N ARG A 14 1.21 -17.31 8.38
CA ARG A 14 0.80 -18.33 9.35
C ARG A 14 1.13 -17.89 10.78
N MET A 15 2.34 -17.38 11.02
CA MET A 15 2.73 -16.90 12.34
C MET A 15 1.91 -15.70 12.81
N PHE A 16 1.50 -14.80 11.91
CA PHE A 16 0.63 -13.69 12.25
C PHE A 16 -0.76 -14.17 12.65
N ILE A 17 -1.37 -15.06 11.85
CA ILE A 17 -2.70 -15.60 12.14
C ILE A 17 -2.70 -16.40 13.45
N ASP A 18 -1.61 -17.12 13.74
CA ASP A 18 -1.45 -17.91 14.96
C ASP A 18 -1.27 -17.06 16.22
N SER A 19 -1.01 -15.75 16.08
CA SER A 19 -0.85 -14.82 17.20
C SER A 19 -1.90 -13.70 17.17
N PRO A 20 -2.83 -13.64 18.14
CA PRO A 20 -3.89 -12.63 18.16
C PRO A 20 -3.38 -11.19 18.03
N GLN A 21 -2.33 -10.83 18.77
CA GLN A 21 -1.78 -9.47 18.74
C GLN A 21 -1.13 -9.15 17.39
N ALA A 22 -0.37 -10.08 16.82
CA ALA A 22 0.23 -9.88 15.50
C ALA A 22 -0.83 -9.80 14.40
N HIS A 23 -1.87 -10.64 14.48
CA HIS A 23 -2.99 -10.61 13.56
C HIS A 23 -3.75 -9.30 13.63
N ALA A 24 -3.97 -8.76 14.82
CA ALA A 24 -4.62 -7.46 15.02
C ALA A 24 -3.82 -6.33 14.37
N VAL A 25 -2.48 -6.33 14.50
CA VAL A 25 -1.63 -5.34 13.83
C VAL A 25 -1.70 -5.49 12.31
N LEU A 26 -1.72 -6.73 11.80
CA LEU A 26 -1.88 -7.00 10.37
C LEU A 26 -3.22 -6.43 9.84
N LEU A 27 -4.32 -6.68 10.55
CA LEU A 27 -5.64 -6.15 10.22
C LEU A 27 -5.67 -4.62 10.22
N ARG A 28 -5.07 -3.96 11.22
CA ARG A 28 -4.96 -2.49 11.27
C ARG A 28 -4.11 -1.94 10.14
N MET A 29 -3.05 -2.63 9.75
CA MET A 29 -2.23 -2.23 8.61
C MET A 29 -3.00 -2.22 7.30
N TYR A 30 -3.77 -3.28 7.04
CA TYR A 30 -4.62 -3.34 5.84
C TYR A 30 -5.76 -2.33 5.90
N LEU A 31 -6.43 -2.19 7.05
CA LEU A 31 -7.42 -1.12 7.27
C LEU A 31 -6.86 0.27 6.94
N GLY A 32 -5.61 0.55 7.35
CA GLY A 32 -4.95 1.82 7.04
C GLY A 32 -4.74 2.05 5.54
N GLY A 33 -4.58 0.97 4.77
CA GLY A 33 -4.52 0.97 3.31
C GLY A 33 -5.89 1.21 2.67
N GLU A 34 -6.92 0.48 3.07
CA GLU A 34 -8.30 0.67 2.56
C GLU A 34 -8.79 2.11 2.79
N GLU A 35 -8.45 2.68 3.95
CA GLU A 35 -8.85 4.05 4.33
C GLU A 35 -7.87 5.11 3.86
N PHE A 36 -6.89 4.75 3.02
CA PHE A 36 -5.86 5.67 2.56
C PHE A 36 -6.47 6.86 1.82
N HIS A 37 -7.44 6.63 0.96
CA HIS A 37 -8.13 7.70 0.20
C HIS A 37 -8.87 8.71 1.11
N GLN A 38 -9.40 8.25 2.25
CA GLN A 38 -10.08 9.11 3.23
C GLN A 38 -9.07 9.95 4.02
N ARG A 39 -7.91 9.35 4.31
CA ARG A 39 -6.82 9.99 5.04
C ARG A 39 -6.01 10.94 4.16
N PHE A 40 -6.00 10.72 2.84
CA PHE A 40 -5.20 11.46 1.89
C PHE A 40 -6.05 11.86 0.69
N PRO A 41 -6.86 12.94 0.78
CA PRO A 41 -7.80 13.32 -0.27
C PRO A 41 -7.16 13.55 -1.65
N TRP A 42 -5.88 13.92 -1.69
CA TRP A 42 -5.14 14.07 -2.96
C TRP A 42 -5.02 12.76 -3.77
N PHE A 43 -5.27 11.61 -3.14
CA PHE A 43 -5.23 10.30 -3.76
C PHE A 43 -6.48 9.99 -4.60
N ASP A 44 -7.63 10.56 -4.22
CA ASP A 44 -8.85 10.53 -5.02
C ASP A 44 -8.89 11.80 -5.89
N GLN A 45 -8.67 11.62 -7.19
CA GLN A 45 -8.73 12.70 -8.18
C GLN A 45 -9.73 12.36 -9.28
N THR A 46 -10.77 11.62 -8.92
CA THR A 46 -11.76 11.11 -9.87
C THR A 46 -12.45 12.24 -10.64
N GLU A 47 -12.59 13.42 -10.03
CA GLU A 47 -13.13 14.63 -10.65
C GLU A 47 -12.28 15.16 -11.82
N LEU A 48 -10.99 14.84 -11.86
CA LEU A 48 -10.08 15.27 -12.93
C LEU A 48 -10.13 14.35 -14.17
N VAL A 49 -10.80 13.20 -14.08
CA VAL A 49 -10.86 12.22 -15.16
C VAL A 49 -11.91 12.63 -16.19
N ALA A 50 -11.50 13.04 -17.39
CA ALA A 50 -12.43 13.46 -18.45
C ALA A 50 -13.22 12.29 -19.08
N ASP A 51 -12.61 11.11 -19.16
CA ASP A 51 -13.23 9.89 -19.68
C ASP A 51 -14.32 9.40 -18.70
N THR A 52 -15.55 9.33 -19.18
CA THR A 52 -16.70 8.98 -18.32
C THR A 52 -16.66 7.53 -17.85
N GLU A 53 -16.20 6.60 -18.70
CA GLU A 53 -16.11 5.18 -18.35
C GLU A 53 -15.04 4.99 -17.27
N LEU A 54 -13.86 5.56 -17.48
CA LEU A 54 -12.78 5.51 -16.49
C LEU A 54 -13.18 6.18 -15.18
N ARG A 55 -13.89 7.31 -15.23
CA ARG A 55 -14.39 7.99 -14.04
C ARG A 55 -15.33 7.08 -13.25
N LEU A 56 -16.28 6.41 -13.90
CA LEU A 56 -17.19 5.48 -13.23
C LEU A 56 -16.45 4.29 -12.61
N LEU A 57 -15.45 3.74 -13.30
CA LEU A 57 -14.61 2.67 -12.75
C LEU A 57 -13.84 3.11 -11.51
N MET A 58 -13.29 4.33 -11.51
CA MET A 58 -12.60 4.90 -10.34
C MET A 58 -13.56 5.18 -9.18
N GLN A 59 -14.77 5.67 -9.46
CA GLN A 59 -15.80 5.84 -8.41
C GLN A 59 -16.20 4.50 -7.80
N GLN A 60 -16.35 3.46 -8.62
CA GLN A 60 -16.63 2.11 -8.13
C GLN A 60 -15.49 1.57 -7.27
N HIS A 61 -14.24 1.73 -7.71
CA HIS A 61 -13.05 1.38 -6.92
C HIS A 61 -13.10 2.00 -5.53
N PHE A 62 -13.25 3.32 -5.42
CA PHE A 62 -13.30 3.97 -4.09
C PHE A 62 -14.52 3.55 -3.25
N ALA A 63 -15.65 3.21 -3.88
CA ALA A 63 -16.79 2.65 -3.16
C ALA A 63 -16.48 1.25 -2.60
N ASP A 64 -15.72 0.43 -3.34
CA ASP A 64 -15.26 -0.89 -2.89
C ASP A 64 -14.27 -0.75 -1.72
N GLU A 65 -13.27 0.12 -1.83
CA GLU A 65 -12.30 0.43 -0.75
C GLU A 65 -13.01 0.86 0.55
N GLN A 66 -14.06 1.69 0.44
CA GLN A 66 -14.88 2.05 1.60
C GLN A 66 -15.60 0.85 2.23
N ASN A 67 -16.04 -0.12 1.43
CA ASN A 67 -16.66 -1.33 1.92
C ASN A 67 -15.62 -2.29 2.53
N HIS A 68 -14.43 -2.38 1.94
CA HIS A 68 -13.32 -3.16 2.47
C HIS A 68 -12.90 -2.63 3.84
N GLY A 69 -12.77 -1.31 3.99
CA GLY A 69 -12.54 -0.68 5.29
C GLY A 69 -13.57 -1.08 6.36
N LYS A 70 -14.86 -1.13 6.01
CA LYS A 70 -15.92 -1.64 6.93
C LYS A 70 -15.70 -3.10 7.30
N TYR A 71 -15.27 -3.94 6.35
CA TYR A 71 -14.99 -5.34 6.62
C TYR A 71 -13.79 -5.52 7.57
N PHE A 72 -12.69 -4.80 7.37
CA PHE A 72 -11.55 -4.86 8.29
C PHE A 72 -11.88 -4.36 9.69
N ARG A 73 -12.70 -3.30 9.80
CA ARG A 73 -13.25 -2.85 11.10
C ARG A 73 -14.09 -3.93 11.78
N LEU A 74 -14.88 -4.68 11.01
CA LEU A 74 -15.68 -5.80 11.51
C LEU A 74 -14.78 -6.95 12.01
N ALA A 75 -13.72 -7.31 11.27
CA ALA A 75 -12.74 -8.31 11.72
C ALA A 75 -12.07 -7.92 13.06
N LEU A 76 -11.67 -6.66 13.20
CA LEU A 76 -11.11 -6.15 14.46
C LEU A 76 -12.14 -6.21 15.60
N THR A 77 -13.39 -5.88 15.31
CA THR A 77 -14.50 -5.98 16.28
C THR A 77 -14.70 -7.42 16.75
N PHE A 78 -14.76 -8.41 15.85
CA PHE A 78 -14.89 -9.81 16.23
C PHE A 78 -13.73 -10.32 17.09
N LYS A 79 -12.55 -9.70 16.96
CA LYS A 79 -11.36 -10.01 17.76
C LYS A 79 -11.28 -9.24 19.08
N ASN A 80 -12.24 -8.35 19.36
CA ASN A 80 -12.20 -7.41 20.48
C ASN A 80 -10.94 -6.53 20.49
N GLU A 81 -10.47 -6.16 19.30
CA GLU A 81 -9.27 -5.34 19.12
C GLU A 81 -9.63 -3.88 18.83
N PRO A 82 -8.85 -2.91 19.35
CA PRO A 82 -9.13 -1.51 19.07
C PRO A 82 -8.95 -1.20 17.57
N ILE A 83 -9.86 -0.36 17.08
CA ILE A 83 -9.85 0.17 15.72
C ILE A 83 -9.08 1.49 15.74
N THR A 84 -7.76 1.38 15.62
CA THR A 84 -6.85 2.52 15.56
C THR A 84 -6.05 2.47 14.28
N ALA A 85 -5.67 3.65 13.76
CA ALA A 85 -4.79 3.72 12.61
C ALA A 85 -3.44 3.06 12.93
N PRO A 86 -2.84 2.32 11.98
CA PRO A 86 -1.49 1.80 12.15
C PRO A 86 -0.49 2.96 12.25
N PRO A 87 0.67 2.77 12.90
CA PRO A 87 1.75 3.73 12.82
C PRO A 87 2.10 4.03 11.36
N LEU A 88 2.27 5.31 11.02
CA LEU A 88 2.52 5.78 9.65
C LEU A 88 3.74 5.11 9.02
N GLU A 89 4.74 4.80 9.83
CA GLU A 89 5.94 4.11 9.39
C GLU A 89 5.69 2.66 8.96
N MET A 90 4.61 2.04 9.41
CA MET A 90 4.19 0.68 9.05
C MET A 90 3.22 0.65 7.86
N ASP A 91 2.54 1.75 7.61
CA ASP A 91 1.59 1.88 6.50
C ASP A 91 2.32 1.84 5.15
N ALA A 92 2.09 0.75 4.41
CA ALA A 92 2.81 0.49 3.17
C ALA A 92 2.44 1.47 2.05
N LEU A 93 1.19 1.97 2.01
CA LEU A 93 0.78 2.97 1.03
C LEU A 93 1.36 4.34 1.35
N VAL A 94 1.47 4.70 2.63
CA VAL A 94 2.20 5.91 3.05
C VAL A 94 3.67 5.82 2.65
N GLN A 95 4.31 4.67 2.86
CA GLN A 95 5.69 4.47 2.41
C GLN A 95 5.81 4.56 0.88
N LEU A 96 4.84 4.01 0.15
CA LEU A 96 4.82 4.07 -1.32
C LEU A 96 4.68 5.50 -1.83
N ALA A 97 3.74 6.27 -1.27
CA ALA A 97 3.55 7.68 -1.56
C ALA A 97 4.81 8.50 -1.24
N ALA A 98 5.41 8.30 -0.07
CA ALA A 98 6.65 8.97 0.29
C ALA A 98 7.79 8.62 -0.68
N GLY A 99 7.90 7.35 -1.09
CA GLY A 99 8.90 6.92 -2.07
C GLY A 99 8.71 7.55 -3.45
N PHE A 100 7.47 7.70 -3.92
CA PHE A 100 7.19 8.34 -5.21
C PHE A 100 7.38 9.86 -5.14
N TRP A 101 7.09 10.47 -3.99
CA TRP A 101 7.42 11.86 -3.70
C TRP A 101 8.92 12.09 -3.77
N ASP A 102 9.72 11.32 -3.02
CA ASP A 102 11.19 11.40 -3.00
C ASP A 102 11.82 11.14 -4.36
N ALA A 103 11.18 10.29 -5.15
CA ALA A 103 11.62 10.01 -6.51
C ALA A 103 11.29 11.15 -7.48
N GLY A 104 10.78 12.30 -7.02
CA GLY A 104 10.42 13.46 -7.84
C GLY A 104 9.15 13.25 -8.67
N ILE A 105 8.40 12.16 -8.44
CA ILE A 105 7.33 11.73 -9.36
C ILE A 105 5.99 12.35 -8.99
N LEU A 106 5.69 12.44 -7.68
CA LEU A 106 4.48 13.13 -7.20
C LEU A 106 4.62 14.66 -7.19
N VAL A 107 5.86 15.18 -7.23
CA VAL A 107 6.16 16.62 -7.28
C VAL A 107 6.40 17.15 -8.71
N GLY A 108 6.48 16.27 -9.71
CA GLY A 108 6.68 16.65 -11.11
C GLY A 108 8.15 16.74 -11.56
N ASP A 109 9.11 16.93 -10.64
CA ASP A 109 10.54 17.12 -10.94
C ASP A 109 11.15 16.06 -11.87
N VAL A 110 10.75 14.79 -11.71
CA VAL A 110 11.32 13.69 -12.51
C VAL A 110 10.63 13.49 -13.83
N ILE A 111 9.43 14.02 -13.98
CA ILE A 111 8.76 14.11 -15.27
C ILE A 111 9.37 15.29 -16.03
N GLU A 112 9.65 16.42 -15.38
CA GLU A 112 10.37 17.56 -15.96
C GLU A 112 11.75 17.17 -16.51
N ASP A 113 12.55 16.38 -15.76
CA ASP A 113 13.83 15.85 -16.24
C ASP A 113 13.69 14.88 -17.44
N LEU A 114 12.56 14.18 -17.56
CA LEU A 114 12.32 13.17 -18.60
C LEU A 114 11.57 13.72 -19.83
N THR A 115 10.82 14.81 -19.68
CA THR A 115 9.95 15.41 -20.72
C THR A 115 10.32 16.86 -21.05
N GLY A 116 11.33 17.43 -20.39
CA GLY A 116 11.76 18.82 -20.52
C GLY A 116 10.96 19.78 -19.62
N PRO A 117 11.35 21.07 -19.57
CA PRO A 117 10.75 22.13 -18.72
C PRO A 117 9.31 22.52 -19.11
N THR A 118 8.58 21.64 -19.78
CA THR A 118 7.28 21.91 -20.40
C THR A 118 6.26 20.91 -19.89
N LEU A 119 5.40 21.39 -18.99
CA LEU A 119 4.05 20.92 -18.65
C LEU A 119 3.93 19.45 -18.24
N PHE A 120 3.87 19.23 -16.93
CA PHE A 120 3.11 18.13 -16.34
C PHE A 120 1.64 18.28 -16.76
N THR A 121 1.25 17.57 -17.82
CA THR A 121 -0.11 17.65 -18.37
C THR A 121 -1.09 16.89 -17.48
N ASN A 122 -2.38 17.24 -17.56
CA ASN A 122 -3.44 16.48 -16.87
C ASN A 122 -3.41 14.98 -17.20
N LYS A 123 -2.97 14.60 -18.42
CA LYS A 123 -2.80 13.21 -18.85
C LYS A 123 -1.65 12.50 -18.12
N GLN A 124 -0.50 13.16 -17.93
CA GLN A 124 0.62 12.59 -17.17
C GLN A 124 0.31 12.50 -15.67
N ASN A 125 -0.39 13.49 -15.14
CA ASN A 125 -0.96 13.48 -13.79
C ASN A 125 -1.83 12.23 -13.57
N LEU A 126 -2.82 12.04 -14.44
CA LEU A 126 -3.71 10.89 -14.40
C LEU A 126 -2.93 9.57 -14.53
N PHE A 127 -1.91 9.53 -15.40
CA PHE A 127 -1.07 8.35 -15.54
C PHE A 127 -0.35 7.97 -14.23
N VAL A 128 0.23 8.94 -13.53
CA VAL A 128 0.92 8.69 -12.26
C VAL A 128 -0.06 8.16 -11.21
N GLN A 129 -1.29 8.68 -11.17
CA GLN A 129 -2.34 8.21 -10.25
C GLN A 129 -2.77 6.77 -10.56
N LEU A 130 -3.02 6.46 -11.84
CA LEU A 130 -3.39 5.11 -12.26
C LEU A 130 -2.24 4.12 -12.04
N ALA A 131 -1.00 4.53 -12.30
CA ALA A 131 0.17 3.73 -12.04
C ALA A 131 0.42 3.51 -10.54
N PHE A 132 0.09 4.48 -9.68
CA PHE A 132 0.11 4.26 -8.24
C PHE A 132 -0.87 3.17 -7.84
N LYS A 133 -2.13 3.29 -8.29
CA LYS A 133 -3.21 2.34 -7.99
C LYS A 133 -2.87 0.93 -8.49
N ASP A 134 -2.42 0.82 -9.74
CA ASP A 134 -1.93 -0.44 -10.30
C ASP A 134 -0.86 -1.11 -9.43
N LEU A 135 0.11 -0.32 -8.94
CA LEU A 135 1.19 -0.85 -8.12
C LEU A 135 0.78 -1.12 -6.66
N SER A 136 -0.20 -0.38 -6.11
CA SER A 136 -0.76 -0.67 -4.79
C SER A 136 -1.55 -1.98 -4.80
N GLU A 137 -2.42 -2.18 -5.78
CA GLU A 137 -3.30 -3.36 -5.79
C GLU A 137 -2.50 -4.62 -6.07
N LYS A 138 -1.59 -4.57 -7.04
CA LYS A 138 -0.67 -5.69 -7.33
C LYS A 138 0.18 -6.07 -6.12
N ARG A 139 0.48 -5.12 -5.23
CA ARG A 139 1.19 -5.40 -3.99
C ARG A 139 0.26 -6.13 -3.00
N ALA A 140 -0.93 -5.59 -2.75
CA ALA A 140 -1.85 -6.09 -1.74
C ALA A 140 -2.44 -7.46 -2.09
N ILE A 141 -2.91 -7.64 -3.34
CA ILE A 141 -3.66 -8.83 -3.79
C ILE A 141 -2.91 -10.14 -3.54
N HIS A 142 -1.59 -10.12 -3.76
CA HIS A 142 -0.78 -11.32 -3.58
C HIS A 142 -0.76 -11.76 -2.11
N GLU A 143 -0.62 -10.80 -1.21
CA GLU A 143 -0.63 -11.05 0.23
C GLU A 143 -2.03 -11.48 0.69
N PHE A 144 -3.10 -10.89 0.13
CA PHE A 144 -4.48 -11.28 0.43
C PHE A 144 -4.81 -12.71 0.02
N HIS A 145 -4.36 -13.20 -1.15
CA HIS A 145 -4.55 -14.61 -1.51
C HIS A 145 -3.89 -15.55 -0.50
N ILE A 146 -2.63 -15.27 -0.11
CA ILE A 146 -1.92 -16.08 0.89
C ILE A 146 -2.67 -16.05 2.21
N TRP A 147 -3.07 -14.87 2.67
CA TRP A 147 -3.77 -14.71 3.94
C TRP A 147 -5.10 -15.43 3.95
N ARG A 148 -5.92 -15.25 2.92
CA ARG A 148 -7.22 -15.91 2.74
C ARG A 148 -7.08 -17.42 2.84
N ASP A 149 -6.13 -17.99 2.09
CA ASP A 149 -5.92 -19.45 2.03
C ASP A 149 -5.49 -20.03 3.39
N LEU A 150 -4.74 -19.25 4.18
CA LEU A 150 -4.34 -19.63 5.53
C LEU A 150 -5.47 -19.43 6.55
N ALA A 151 -6.24 -18.36 6.43
CA ALA A 151 -7.34 -18.02 7.31
C ALA A 151 -8.48 -19.04 7.24
N LYS A 152 -8.72 -19.66 6.07
CA LYS A 152 -9.79 -20.64 5.82
C LYS A 152 -9.96 -21.71 6.92
N TYR A 153 -8.86 -22.11 7.55
CA TYR A 153 -8.85 -23.20 8.53
C TYR A 153 -8.74 -22.73 9.99
N LYS A 154 -8.39 -21.47 10.23
CA LYS A 154 -8.03 -20.95 11.56
C LYS A 154 -8.84 -19.76 12.01
N ASP A 155 -9.44 -19.05 11.05
CA ASP A 155 -10.09 -17.77 11.26
C ASP A 155 -11.23 -17.57 10.25
N PRO A 156 -12.37 -18.26 10.46
CA PRO A 156 -13.50 -18.25 9.53
C PRO A 156 -14.03 -16.84 9.25
N GLU A 157 -14.04 -15.97 10.25
CA GLU A 157 -14.49 -14.57 10.14
C GLU A 157 -13.58 -13.78 9.22
N THR A 158 -12.26 -13.83 9.45
CA THR A 158 -11.28 -13.16 8.58
C THR A 158 -11.27 -13.77 7.17
N TYR A 159 -11.46 -15.08 7.05
CA TYR A 159 -11.59 -15.74 5.75
C TYR A 159 -12.79 -15.23 4.94
N ALA A 160 -13.96 -15.09 5.56
CA ALA A 160 -15.16 -14.59 4.88
C ALA A 160 -14.96 -13.17 4.34
N ILE A 161 -14.30 -12.31 5.13
CA ILE A 161 -13.94 -10.95 4.75
C ILE A 161 -12.95 -10.96 3.58
N LEU A 162 -11.83 -11.68 3.73
CA LEU A 162 -10.79 -11.74 2.70
C LEU A 162 -11.28 -12.37 1.41
N LYS A 163 -12.25 -13.28 1.46
CA LYS A 163 -12.87 -13.83 0.26
C LYS A 163 -13.51 -12.72 -0.57
N ARG A 164 -14.25 -11.80 0.06
CA ARG A 164 -14.88 -10.69 -0.63
C ARG A 164 -13.87 -9.66 -1.13
N VAL A 165 -12.92 -9.27 -0.26
CA VAL A 165 -11.88 -8.30 -0.62
C VAL A 165 -11.07 -8.78 -1.83
N VAL A 166 -10.63 -10.05 -1.83
CA VAL A 166 -9.86 -10.63 -2.95
C VAL A 166 -10.63 -10.61 -4.27
N GLU A 167 -11.94 -10.86 -4.26
CA GLU A 167 -12.75 -10.84 -5.49
C GLU A 167 -12.78 -9.43 -6.12
N ASP A 168 -12.90 -8.40 -5.30
CA ASP A 168 -12.93 -7.00 -5.74
C ASP A 168 -11.51 -6.55 -6.18
N GLU A 169 -10.48 -6.88 -5.41
CA GLU A 169 -9.08 -6.53 -5.67
C GLU A 169 -8.51 -7.19 -6.94
N ASP A 170 -8.89 -8.44 -7.22
CA ASP A 170 -8.54 -9.11 -8.48
C ASP A 170 -9.08 -8.33 -9.69
N TRP A 171 -10.26 -7.71 -9.54
CA TRP A 171 -10.86 -6.86 -10.56
C TRP A 171 -10.18 -5.48 -10.63
N HIS A 172 -9.87 -4.85 -9.49
CA HIS A 172 -9.15 -3.57 -9.45
C HIS A 172 -7.79 -3.64 -10.16
N VAL A 173 -7.01 -4.71 -9.90
CA VAL A 173 -5.75 -4.98 -10.60
C VAL A 173 -5.94 -5.00 -12.12
N GLN A 174 -6.98 -5.67 -12.61
CA GLN A 174 -7.24 -5.78 -14.05
C GLN A 174 -7.56 -4.42 -14.67
N ILE A 175 -8.38 -3.62 -13.99
CA ILE A 175 -8.74 -2.28 -14.47
C ILE A 175 -7.50 -1.40 -14.57
N PHE A 176 -6.75 -1.25 -13.48
CA PHE A 176 -5.65 -0.31 -13.44
C PHE A 176 -4.50 -0.76 -14.34
N ASP A 177 -4.22 -2.07 -14.39
CA ASP A 177 -3.24 -2.62 -15.32
C ASP A 177 -3.64 -2.32 -16.77
N HIS A 178 -4.91 -2.53 -17.14
CA HIS A 178 -5.41 -2.23 -18.48
C HIS A 178 -5.28 -0.73 -18.82
N GLN A 179 -5.71 0.17 -17.93
CA GLN A 179 -5.67 1.60 -18.18
C GLN A 179 -4.24 2.15 -18.29
N VAL A 180 -3.33 1.68 -17.43
CA VAL A 180 -1.91 2.02 -17.49
C VAL A 180 -1.30 1.56 -18.82
N HIS A 181 -1.57 0.33 -19.24
CA HIS A 181 -1.07 -0.18 -20.53
C HIS A 181 -1.68 0.54 -21.73
N LYS A 182 -2.97 0.88 -21.69
CA LYS A 182 -3.65 1.69 -22.72
C LYS A 182 -2.97 3.05 -22.88
N MET A 183 -2.66 3.73 -21.78
CA MET A 183 -1.94 5.02 -21.83
C MET A 183 -0.49 4.85 -22.33
N MET A 184 0.21 3.80 -21.91
CA MET A 184 1.55 3.51 -22.40
C MET A 184 1.59 3.09 -23.88
N ALA A 185 0.48 2.64 -24.46
CA ALA A 185 0.39 2.29 -25.87
C ALA A 185 0.24 3.51 -26.80
N ASP A 186 -0.04 4.69 -26.24
CA ASP A 186 -0.13 5.95 -26.99
C ASP A 186 1.16 6.22 -27.78
N PRO A 187 1.09 6.52 -29.09
CA PRO A 187 2.28 6.69 -29.92
C PRO A 187 3.06 7.97 -29.61
N VAL A 188 2.40 8.98 -29.02
CA VAL A 188 3.00 10.28 -28.70
C VAL A 188 3.62 10.22 -27.30
N ASP A 189 2.81 9.90 -26.29
CA ASP A 189 3.22 9.98 -24.89
C ASP A 189 3.79 8.66 -24.36
N GLY A 190 3.41 7.53 -24.94
CA GLY A 190 3.71 6.19 -24.44
C GLY A 190 5.20 5.91 -24.17
N PRO A 191 6.15 6.33 -25.02
CA PRO A 191 7.58 6.17 -24.73
C PRO A 191 8.04 6.84 -23.43
N ALA A 192 7.53 8.04 -23.13
CA ALA A 192 7.85 8.74 -21.89
C ALA A 192 7.16 8.08 -20.68
N LEU A 193 5.88 7.73 -20.81
CA LEU A 193 5.10 7.06 -19.76
C LEU A 193 5.71 5.71 -19.36
N ARG A 194 6.24 4.93 -20.32
CA ARG A 194 6.96 3.67 -20.02
C ARG A 194 8.22 3.88 -19.18
N LYS A 195 8.97 4.96 -19.42
CA LYS A 195 10.16 5.31 -18.60
C LYS A 195 9.75 5.66 -17.17
N VAL A 196 8.69 6.46 -17.02
CA VAL A 196 8.11 6.82 -15.71
C VAL A 196 7.65 5.57 -14.98
N TYR A 197 6.84 4.72 -15.62
CA TYR A 197 6.34 3.48 -15.03
C TYR A 197 7.48 2.53 -14.61
N THR A 198 8.52 2.41 -15.42
CA THR A 198 9.71 1.62 -15.06
C THR A 198 10.38 2.15 -13.79
N LYS A 199 10.44 3.47 -13.60
CA LYS A 199 10.96 4.08 -12.38
C LYS A 199 10.04 3.83 -11.19
N LEU A 200 8.72 3.99 -11.37
CA LEU A 200 7.70 3.68 -10.36
C LEU A 200 7.81 2.23 -9.87
N VAL A 201 7.91 1.26 -10.79
CA VAL A 201 8.10 -0.16 -10.46
C VAL A 201 9.37 -0.40 -9.64
N LYS A 202 10.48 0.28 -9.98
CA LYS A 202 11.74 0.16 -9.21
C LYS A 202 11.59 0.72 -7.80
N VAL A 203 10.93 1.87 -7.65
CA VAL A 203 10.65 2.46 -6.34
C VAL A 203 9.73 1.56 -5.53
N ALA A 204 8.60 1.12 -6.09
CA ALA A 204 7.65 0.22 -5.44
C ALA A 204 8.31 -1.08 -4.95
N LYS A 205 9.19 -1.70 -5.76
CA LYS A 205 9.96 -2.88 -5.34
C LYS A 205 10.87 -2.60 -4.14
N ARG A 206 11.48 -1.41 -4.07
CA ARG A 206 12.31 -1.00 -2.93
C ARG A 206 11.46 -0.73 -1.68
N ILE A 207 10.31 -0.07 -1.84
CA ILE A 207 9.34 0.18 -0.77
C ILE A 207 8.84 -1.11 -0.16
N ASN A 208 8.43 -2.07 -0.99
CA ASN A 208 7.83 -3.31 -0.49
C ASN A 208 8.80 -4.06 0.44
N ARG A 209 10.11 -4.06 0.13
CA ARG A 209 11.14 -4.63 1.02
C ARG A 209 11.26 -3.86 2.35
N ASN A 210 11.12 -2.53 2.31
CA ASN A 210 11.18 -1.66 3.49
C ASN A 210 9.95 -1.79 4.40
N SER A 211 8.73 -1.83 3.85
CA SER A 211 7.51 -1.96 4.64
C SER A 211 7.46 -3.32 5.35
N SER A 212 7.80 -4.41 4.64
CA SER A 212 7.88 -5.74 5.25
C SER A 212 8.88 -5.80 6.40
N THR A 213 10.05 -5.16 6.29
CA THR A 213 11.05 -5.16 7.38
C THR A 213 10.63 -4.34 8.59
N LYS A 214 9.97 -3.19 8.39
CA LYS A 214 9.44 -2.37 9.49
C LYS A 214 8.33 -3.10 10.24
N PHE A 215 7.39 -3.72 9.52
CA PHE A 215 6.34 -4.53 10.14
C PHE A 215 6.93 -5.68 10.95
N LEU A 216 7.82 -6.48 10.35
CA LEU A 216 8.46 -7.61 11.03
C LEU A 216 9.25 -7.17 12.27
N SER A 217 9.94 -6.03 12.21
CA SER A 217 10.66 -5.48 13.37
C SER A 217 9.67 -5.10 14.48
N HIS A 218 8.58 -4.40 14.14
CA HIS A 218 7.56 -4.00 15.12
C HIS A 218 6.95 -5.19 15.88
N VAL A 219 6.56 -6.25 15.15
CA VAL A 219 5.93 -7.42 15.76
C VAL A 219 6.94 -8.23 16.59
N LEU A 220 8.21 -8.30 16.17
CA LEU A 220 9.26 -9.00 16.93
C LEU A 220 9.72 -8.24 18.18
N ASP A 221 9.95 -6.94 18.06
CA ASP A 221 10.50 -6.12 19.15
C ASP A 221 9.52 -5.98 20.32
N ARG A 222 8.22 -6.14 20.04
CA ARG A 222 7.14 -6.16 21.04
C ARG A 222 6.74 -7.57 21.48
N ASP A 223 7.51 -8.59 21.09
CA ASP A 223 7.27 -10.00 21.40
C ASP A 223 5.84 -10.48 21.08
N MET A 224 5.23 -9.90 20.04
CA MET A 224 3.86 -10.19 19.63
C MET A 224 3.71 -11.52 18.88
N LEU A 225 4.80 -12.24 18.60
CA LEU A 225 4.74 -13.54 17.92
C LEU A 225 4.78 -14.71 18.91
N ILE A 226 3.79 -15.59 18.79
CA ILE A 226 3.82 -16.93 19.39
C ILE A 226 4.71 -17.81 18.51
N ALA A 227 6.02 -17.73 18.76
CA ALA A 227 7.05 -18.39 17.95
C ALA A 227 8.15 -18.99 18.83
N LYS A 228 8.72 -20.10 18.39
CA LYS A 228 9.86 -20.75 19.05
C LYS A 228 11.07 -19.80 19.04
N PRO A 229 11.99 -19.90 20.01
CA PRO A 229 13.16 -19.04 20.07
C PRO A 229 14.00 -19.02 18.78
N TRP A 230 14.12 -20.17 18.10
CA TRP A 230 14.86 -20.27 16.84
C TRP A 230 14.13 -19.58 15.67
N GLU A 231 12.80 -19.55 15.66
CA GLU A 231 12.00 -18.84 14.66
C GLU A 231 12.18 -17.33 14.82
N LYS A 232 12.16 -16.82 16.05
CA LYS A 232 12.48 -15.41 16.35
C LYS A 232 13.91 -15.05 15.92
N ARG A 233 14.89 -15.94 16.13
CA ARG A 233 16.27 -15.75 15.65
C ARG A 233 16.35 -15.74 14.12
N ALA A 234 15.69 -16.67 13.45
CA ALA A 234 15.63 -16.72 11.99
C ALA A 234 15.00 -15.45 11.40
N LEU A 235 13.94 -14.93 12.02
CA LEU A 235 13.30 -13.68 11.63
C LEU A 235 14.22 -12.48 11.81
N ARG A 236 14.95 -12.39 12.92
CA ARG A 236 15.95 -11.31 13.13
C ARG A 236 17.05 -11.35 12.08
N LEU A 237 17.54 -12.54 11.73
CA LEU A 237 18.50 -12.71 10.64
C LEU A 237 17.92 -12.29 9.28
N LEU A 238 16.67 -12.68 8.99
CA LEU A 238 15.97 -12.29 7.77
C LEU A 238 15.80 -10.76 7.69
N ILE A 239 15.40 -10.10 8.78
CA ILE A 239 15.32 -8.63 8.84
C ILE A 239 16.70 -8.01 8.59
N GLY A 240 17.76 -8.55 9.21
CA GLY A 240 19.14 -8.09 8.98
C GLY A 240 19.55 -8.19 7.52
N LEU A 241 19.28 -9.32 6.87
CA LEU A 241 19.57 -9.56 5.45
C LEU A 241 18.75 -8.64 4.54
N LEU A 242 17.47 -8.43 4.85
CA LEU A 242 16.61 -7.54 4.07
C LEU A 242 17.04 -6.07 4.22
N LYS A 243 17.54 -5.66 5.40
CA LYS A 243 18.08 -4.32 5.64
C LYS A 243 19.35 -4.02 4.83
N ILE A 244 20.17 -5.04 4.54
CA ILE A 244 21.42 -4.90 3.77
C ILE A 244 21.19 -4.47 2.30
N GLY A 245 19.94 -4.52 1.80
CA GLY A 245 19.59 -4.08 0.44
C GLY A 245 18.69 -2.85 0.37
N THR A 246 18.34 -2.25 1.50
CA THR A 246 17.36 -1.16 1.56
C THR A 246 18.00 0.12 2.07
N GLY A 247 18.32 1.06 1.18
CA GLY A 247 18.61 2.41 1.64
C GLY A 247 17.38 2.96 2.36
N VAL A 248 17.57 3.46 3.57
CA VAL A 248 16.55 4.12 4.39
C VAL A 248 15.89 5.22 3.55
N LEU A 249 14.57 5.20 3.43
CA LEU A 249 13.87 6.39 2.94
C LEU A 249 13.78 7.37 4.10
N PRO A 250 14.22 8.62 3.93
CA PRO A 250 14.11 9.62 4.98
C PRO A 250 12.65 9.78 5.40
N MET A 251 12.36 9.55 6.67
CA MET A 251 11.04 9.80 7.30
C MET A 251 10.56 11.25 7.13
N GLU A 252 11.45 12.14 6.70
CA GLU A 252 11.17 13.55 6.44
C GLU A 252 10.12 13.75 5.35
N SER A 253 10.08 12.90 4.32
CA SER A 253 9.16 13.07 3.19
C SER A 253 7.76 12.54 3.48
N ALA A 254 7.64 11.44 4.23
CA ALA A 254 6.35 11.03 4.79
C ALA A 254 5.79 12.09 5.75
N ARG A 255 6.66 12.74 6.55
CA ARG A 255 6.26 13.88 7.40
C ARG A 255 5.86 15.10 6.59
N ARG A 256 6.52 15.39 5.46
CA ARG A 256 6.13 16.47 4.53
C ARG A 256 4.80 16.15 3.82
N LEU A 257 4.54 14.89 3.47
CA LEU A 257 3.26 14.44 2.92
C LEU A 257 2.09 14.69 3.89
N ILE A 258 2.33 14.48 5.18
CA ILE A 258 1.40 14.81 6.28
C ILE A 258 1.36 16.33 6.52
N GLY A 259 2.48 17.04 6.38
CA GLY A 259 2.55 18.50 6.50
C GLY A 259 1.81 19.26 5.40
N LEU A 260 1.79 18.73 4.17
CA LEU A 260 0.97 19.23 3.06
C LEU A 260 -0.53 19.10 3.35
N GLN A 261 -0.94 18.08 4.12
CA GLN A 261 -2.31 17.92 4.58
C GLN A 261 -2.76 19.06 5.53
N ALA A 262 -1.83 19.61 6.32
CA ALA A 262 -2.10 20.75 7.20
C ALA A 262 -2.05 22.10 6.47
N ALA A 263 -1.28 22.22 5.39
CA ALA A 263 -1.06 23.49 4.68
C ALA A 263 -2.03 23.76 3.53
N VAL A 264 -2.67 22.72 2.96
CA VAL A 264 -3.49 22.85 1.74
C VAL A 264 -5.01 22.83 2.01
N TYR A 265 -5.47 22.35 3.18
CA TYR A 265 -6.91 22.09 3.41
C TYR A 265 -7.53 22.67 4.68
N ASP A 266 -6.84 23.51 5.47
CA ASP A 266 -7.41 24.12 6.69
C ASP A 266 -8.13 23.12 7.63
N LEU A 267 -7.70 21.85 7.61
CA LEU A 267 -8.18 20.85 8.54
C LEU A 267 -7.35 20.95 9.82
N PRO A 268 -8.00 20.97 11.00
CA PRO A 268 -7.29 21.09 12.26
C PRO A 268 -6.28 19.94 12.35
N VAL A 269 -5.00 20.31 12.47
CA VAL A 269 -3.96 19.43 12.96
C VAL A 269 -4.48 18.87 14.27
N VAL A 270 -4.98 17.63 14.28
CA VAL A 270 -5.17 16.90 15.52
C VAL A 270 -3.75 16.57 15.98
N ALA A 271 -3.16 17.55 16.66
CA ALA A 271 -2.01 17.33 17.50
C ALA A 271 -2.45 16.32 18.54
N THR A 272 -2.16 15.04 18.32
CA THR A 272 -1.99 14.13 19.45
C THR A 272 -0.71 14.54 20.14
N ALA A 273 -0.80 15.64 20.88
CA ALA A 273 0.15 15.98 21.92
C ALA A 273 0.06 14.86 22.95
N HIS A 274 1.17 14.16 23.13
CA HIS A 274 1.40 13.37 24.31
C HIS A 274 1.31 14.29 25.53
N ALA A 275 0.35 13.99 26.41
CA ALA A 275 0.42 14.18 27.84
C ALA A 275 -0.17 12.91 28.49
#